data_AF-A0A224YRN8-F1
#
_entry.id   AF-A0A224YRN8-F1
#
_cell.length_a   1.000
_cell.length_b   1.000
_cell.length_c   1.000
_cell.angle_alpha   90.00
_cell.angle_beta   90.00
_cell.angle_gamma   90.00
#
_symmetry.space_group_name_H-M   'P 1'
#
loop_
_entity.id
_entity.type
_entity.pdbx_description
1 polymer ?
#
loop_
_entity_poly.entity_id
_entity_poly.type
_entity_poly.pdbx_seq_one_letter_code
_entity_poly.pdbx_strand_id
1 'polypeptide(L)'
;MAIMRLFAMVTICASLRPAMGQGQPAEALVASGGGGRWSSGWGSSWWPSWQPSWWPPRLRCKLGEVYKQCESSSCGERRCSQIGQPKPIGCTADCLSKCFCWQGLYRNAQGKCVFRWQCPQSRMNWYAQPQPRRGSE
;
A
#
# COMPACT_ATOMS: atom_id res chain seq x y z
N MET A 1 51.87 4.44 23.73
CA MET A 1 50.59 5.13 24.02
C MET A 1 49.51 4.92 22.95
N ALA A 2 49.84 4.77 21.66
CA ALA A 2 48.84 4.53 20.60
C ALA A 2 48.21 3.12 20.65
N ILE A 3 48.99 2.08 20.96
CA ILE A 3 48.52 0.68 20.99
C ILE A 3 47.48 0.45 22.10
N MET A 4 47.70 1.03 23.28
CA MET A 4 46.77 0.91 24.42
C MET A 4 45.40 1.56 24.16
N ARG A 5 45.36 2.60 23.29
CA ARG A 5 44.11 3.25 22.87
C ARG A 5 43.32 2.41 21.86
N LEU A 6 44.01 1.65 21.00
CA LEU A 6 43.35 0.74 20.06
C LEU A 6 42.68 -0.43 20.78
N PHE A 7 43.35 -1.03 21.78
CA PHE A 7 42.75 -2.10 22.58
C PHE A 7 41.54 -1.62 23.37
N ALA A 8 41.59 -0.41 23.94
CA ALA A 8 40.45 0.17 24.65
C ALA A 8 39.23 0.42 23.73
N MET A 9 39.43 0.85 22.48
CA MET A 9 38.33 1.06 21.54
C MET A 9 37.69 -0.27 21.11
N VAL A 10 38.48 -1.32 20.88
CA VAL A 10 37.96 -2.64 20.48
C VAL A 10 37.18 -3.31 21.61
N THR A 11 37.61 -3.17 22.88
CA THR A 11 36.86 -3.71 24.03
C THR A 11 35.56 -2.96 24.30
N ILE A 12 35.51 -1.64 24.06
CA ILE A 12 34.28 -0.84 24.14
C ILE A 12 33.28 -1.27 23.05
N CYS A 13 33.75 -1.49 21.81
CA CYS A 13 32.87 -1.93 20.72
C CYS A 13 32.28 -3.33 20.95
N ALA A 14 33.02 -4.25 21.56
CA ALA A 14 32.57 -5.63 21.80
C ALA A 14 31.56 -5.76 22.96
N SER A 15 31.53 -4.77 23.87
CA SER A 15 30.60 -4.75 25.01
C SER A 15 29.27 -4.04 24.70
N LEU A 16 29.21 -3.25 23.62
CA LEU A 16 27.98 -2.62 23.12
C LEU A 16 27.26 -3.59 22.16
N ARG A 17 26.54 -4.58 22.72
CA ARG A 17 25.56 -5.36 21.94
C ARG A 17 24.51 -4.41 21.37
N PRO A 18 24.23 -4.40 20.05
CA PRO A 18 23.02 -3.78 19.55
C PRO A 18 21.82 -4.57 20.07
N ALA A 19 21.08 -3.98 21.00
CA ALA A 19 19.76 -4.46 21.41
C ALA A 19 18.77 -4.21 20.26
N MET A 20 18.80 -5.07 19.24
CA MET A 20 17.70 -5.20 18.29
C MET A 20 16.54 -5.85 19.05
N GLY A 21 15.59 -5.02 19.49
CA GLY A 21 14.34 -5.46 20.12
C GLY A 21 13.54 -6.40 19.21
N GLN A 22 12.84 -7.33 19.84
CA GLN A 22 12.05 -8.39 19.24
C GLN A 22 10.87 -7.83 18.42
N GLY A 23 10.88 -8.07 17.11
CA GLY A 23 9.67 -8.13 16.29
C GLY A 23 9.43 -9.59 15.91
N GLN A 24 8.33 -10.18 16.38
CA GLN A 24 7.95 -11.57 16.10
C GLN A 24 7.79 -11.82 14.59
N PRO A 25 8.41 -12.86 14.00
CA PRO A 25 7.93 -13.38 12.73
C PRO A 25 6.60 -14.11 12.99
N ALA A 26 5.50 -13.55 12.50
CA ALA A 26 4.21 -14.23 12.51
C ALA A 26 4.30 -15.50 11.67
N GLU A 27 4.27 -16.66 12.33
CA GLU A 27 4.29 -17.96 11.70
C GLU A 27 3.02 -18.23 10.89
N ALA A 28 3.25 -18.85 9.74
CA ALA A 28 2.26 -19.17 8.74
C ALA A 28 1.49 -20.44 9.11
N LEU A 29 0.16 -20.31 9.21
CA LEU A 29 -0.78 -21.42 9.03
C LEU A 29 -1.48 -21.21 7.68
N VAL A 30 -1.07 -21.94 6.65
CA VAL A 30 -1.75 -21.98 5.34
C VAL A 30 -2.29 -23.39 5.12
N ALA A 31 -3.61 -23.50 5.10
CA ALA A 31 -4.33 -24.65 4.59
C ALA A 31 -4.74 -24.40 3.12
N SER A 32 -4.76 -25.49 2.37
CA SER A 32 -4.73 -25.67 0.92
C SER A 32 -6.07 -25.43 0.19
N GLY A 33 -6.04 -25.12 -1.12
CA GLY A 33 -7.22 -25.22 -1.99
C GLY A 33 -7.10 -24.77 -3.47
N GLY A 34 -6.73 -25.71 -4.37
CA GLY A 34 -7.29 -25.96 -5.72
C GLY A 34 -7.41 -24.91 -6.85
N GLY A 35 -6.59 -25.08 -7.92
CA GLY A 35 -7.04 -25.36 -9.31
C GLY A 35 -7.42 -24.23 -10.30
N GLY A 36 -6.65 -24.07 -11.40
CA GLY A 36 -7.12 -23.39 -12.63
C GLY A 36 -6.05 -23.02 -13.66
N ARG A 37 -6.02 -23.72 -14.81
CA ARG A 37 -5.06 -23.64 -15.92
C ARG A 37 -5.60 -22.77 -17.06
N TRP A 38 -4.95 -21.65 -17.40
CA TRP A 38 -5.33 -20.82 -18.56
C TRP A 38 -4.07 -20.51 -19.40
N SER A 39 -4.14 -20.81 -20.70
CA SER A 39 -3.03 -20.66 -21.67
C SER A 39 -3.50 -19.86 -22.88
N SER A 40 -2.98 -18.64 -23.03
CA SER A 40 -2.79 -17.91 -24.29
C SER A 40 -2.35 -16.49 -23.90
N GLY A 41 -1.18 -15.97 -24.22
CA GLY A 41 -0.23 -16.36 -25.25
C GLY A 41 0.24 -15.11 -26.00
N TRP A 42 0.72 -14.06 -25.29
CA TRP A 42 1.44 -12.93 -25.89
C TRP A 42 2.42 -12.32 -24.86
N GLY A 43 3.73 -12.50 -25.08
CA GLY A 43 4.80 -11.68 -24.48
C GLY A 43 5.68 -12.30 -23.38
N SER A 44 6.14 -13.55 -23.53
CA SER A 44 7.11 -14.19 -22.62
C SER A 44 8.28 -14.77 -23.40
N SER A 45 9.39 -14.03 -23.50
CA SER A 45 10.66 -14.58 -24.02
C SER A 45 11.87 -14.32 -23.12
N TRP A 46 11.65 -13.89 -21.87
CA TRP A 46 12.75 -13.68 -20.91
C TRP A 46 12.46 -14.15 -19.47
N TRP A 47 11.41 -14.93 -19.22
CA TRP A 47 11.10 -15.38 -17.84
C TRP A 47 11.08 -16.91 -17.73
N PRO A 48 11.90 -17.51 -16.83
CA PRO A 48 11.84 -18.94 -16.54
C PRO A 48 10.49 -19.32 -15.96
N SER A 49 10.00 -20.51 -16.29
CA SER A 49 8.70 -21.04 -15.86
C SER A 49 8.59 -21.38 -14.35
N TRP A 50 9.65 -21.11 -13.58
CA TRP A 50 9.73 -21.39 -12.15
C TRP A 50 9.95 -20.08 -11.40
N GLN A 51 8.85 -19.41 -11.03
CA GLN A 51 8.92 -18.29 -10.07
C GLN A 51 9.01 -18.88 -8.65
N PRO A 52 10.12 -18.67 -7.93
CA PRO A 52 10.30 -19.24 -6.60
C PRO A 52 9.44 -18.53 -5.54
N SER A 53 9.00 -19.27 -4.51
CA SER A 53 8.05 -18.78 -3.49
C SER A 53 8.58 -17.69 -2.55
N TRP A 54 9.85 -17.30 -2.67
CA TRP A 54 10.49 -16.22 -1.90
C TRP A 54 10.35 -14.83 -2.57
N TRP A 55 9.44 -14.69 -3.54
CA TRP A 55 9.13 -13.41 -4.17
C TRP A 55 8.43 -12.44 -3.18
N PRO A 56 8.84 -11.15 -3.11
CA PRO A 56 8.40 -10.26 -2.04
C PRO A 56 6.90 -9.91 -2.11
N PRO A 57 6.26 -9.59 -0.96
CA PRO A 57 4.82 -9.50 -0.77
C PRO A 57 4.19 -8.24 -1.40
N ARG A 58 4.22 -8.17 -2.74
CA ARG A 58 3.16 -7.52 -3.52
C ARG A 58 1.90 -8.41 -3.61
N LEU A 59 1.76 -9.39 -2.71
CA LEU A 59 0.90 -10.58 -2.83
C LEU A 59 -0.35 -10.58 -1.92
N ARG A 60 -0.57 -9.54 -1.10
CA ARG A 60 -1.82 -9.38 -0.33
C ARG A 60 -2.70 -8.22 -0.83
N CYS A 61 -2.09 -7.22 -1.47
CA CYS A 61 -2.76 -6.06 -2.05
C CYS A 61 -2.16 -5.76 -3.42
N LYS A 62 -2.92 -5.10 -4.30
CA LYS A 62 -2.45 -4.75 -5.64
C LYS A 62 -1.34 -3.71 -5.57
N LEU A 63 -0.65 -3.49 -6.69
CA LEU A 63 0.35 -2.42 -6.79
C LEU A 63 -0.26 -1.07 -6.40
N GLY A 64 0.40 -0.34 -5.50
CA GLY A 64 -0.06 0.95 -4.99
C GLY A 64 -1.08 0.87 -3.84
N GLU A 65 -1.31 -0.33 -3.30
CA GLU A 65 -2.16 -0.56 -2.13
C GLU A 65 -1.36 -1.03 -0.92
N VAL A 66 -1.87 -0.74 0.27
CA VAL A 66 -1.35 -1.19 1.57
C VAL A 66 -2.50 -1.81 2.37
N TYR A 67 -2.25 -2.96 3.00
CA TYR A 67 -3.22 -3.56 3.91
C TYR A 67 -3.30 -2.72 5.19
N LYS A 68 -4.50 -2.32 5.58
CA LYS A 68 -4.76 -1.64 6.85
C LYS A 68 -5.82 -2.39 7.62
N GLN A 69 -5.71 -2.35 8.94
CA GLN A 69 -6.67 -2.96 9.85
C GLN A 69 -7.56 -1.87 10.46
N CYS A 70 -8.86 -2.16 10.55
CA CYS A 70 -9.85 -1.29 11.19
C CYS A 70 -9.81 0.18 10.73
N GLU A 71 -9.87 0.36 9.41
CA GLU A 71 -9.88 1.69 8.80
C GLU A 71 -11.26 2.08 8.28
N SER A 72 -11.54 3.38 8.34
CA SER A 72 -12.80 3.95 7.88
C SER A 72 -12.93 3.82 6.35
N SER A 73 -14.08 3.38 5.83
CA SER A 73 -14.27 3.35 4.36
C SER A 73 -14.34 4.74 3.72
N SER A 74 -14.72 5.76 4.48
CA SER A 74 -14.87 7.13 3.98
C SER A 74 -13.57 7.95 4.07
N CYS A 75 -12.64 7.56 4.94
CA CYS A 75 -11.39 8.29 5.19
C CYS A 75 -10.10 7.49 4.95
N GLY A 76 -10.18 6.16 4.88
CA GLY A 76 -9.02 5.28 4.77
C GLY A 76 -8.29 5.37 3.43
N GLU A 77 -8.97 5.82 2.37
CA GLU A 77 -8.38 6.14 1.06
C GLU A 77 -9.15 7.25 0.33
N ARG A 78 -8.51 7.86 -0.68
CA ARG A 78 -9.11 8.86 -1.58
C ARG A 78 -9.50 8.21 -2.90
N ARG A 79 -10.59 8.69 -3.52
CA ARG A 79 -11.04 8.26 -4.85
C ARG A 79 -10.87 9.39 -5.86
N CYS A 80 -10.65 9.05 -7.14
CA CYS A 80 -10.58 10.05 -8.22
C CYS A 80 -11.82 10.95 -8.27
N SER A 81 -12.98 10.45 -7.85
CA SER A 81 -14.24 11.20 -7.76
C SER A 81 -14.23 12.34 -6.73
N GLN A 82 -13.29 12.32 -5.78
CA GLN A 82 -13.21 13.27 -4.68
C GLN A 82 -12.10 14.32 -4.90
N ILE A 83 -11.37 14.26 -6.01
CA ILE A 83 -10.31 15.23 -6.31
C ILE A 83 -10.93 16.61 -6.43
N GLY A 84 -10.52 17.57 -5.60
CA GLY A 84 -11.07 18.93 -5.57
C GLY A 84 -12.24 19.11 -4.59
N GLN A 85 -12.73 18.02 -3.99
CA GLN A 85 -13.65 18.10 -2.86
C GLN A 85 -12.86 18.15 -1.55
N PRO A 86 -13.34 18.91 -0.54
CA PRO A 86 -12.76 18.86 0.80
C PRO A 86 -12.83 17.44 1.36
N LYS A 87 -11.89 17.10 2.25
CA LYS A 87 -11.98 15.84 3.00
C LYS A 87 -13.25 15.91 3.86
N PRO A 88 -14.03 14.81 3.97
CA PRO A 88 -15.18 14.80 4.86
C PRO A 88 -14.77 15.15 6.29
N ILE A 89 -15.61 15.92 6.97
CA ILE A 89 -15.38 16.37 8.36
C ILE A 89 -15.47 15.17 9.32
N GLY A 90 -16.33 14.20 9.02
CA GLY A 90 -16.49 12.96 9.78
C GLY A 90 -16.12 11.72 8.98
N CYS A 91 -15.53 10.74 9.65
CA CYS A 91 -15.23 9.42 9.11
C CYS A 91 -16.27 8.40 9.57
N THR A 92 -16.58 7.44 8.71
CA THR A 92 -17.42 6.28 9.04
C THR A 92 -16.67 5.37 10.01
N ALA A 93 -17.37 4.78 10.97
CA ALA A 93 -16.79 3.92 12.02
C ALA A 93 -16.88 2.41 11.69
N ASP A 94 -16.84 2.07 10.41
CA ASP A 94 -17.10 0.72 9.89
C ASP A 94 -15.92 -0.26 10.01
N CYS A 95 -14.77 0.14 10.60
CA CYS A 95 -13.63 -0.71 10.98
C CYS A 95 -13.21 -1.73 9.90
N LEU A 96 -13.02 -1.29 8.66
CA LEU A 96 -12.70 -2.20 7.56
C LEU A 96 -11.22 -2.60 7.56
N SER A 97 -10.97 -3.91 7.55
CA SER A 97 -9.63 -4.47 7.42
C SER A 97 -9.42 -5.01 6.00
N LYS A 98 -8.81 -4.19 5.14
CA LYS A 98 -8.62 -4.49 3.71
C LYS A 98 -7.43 -3.73 3.12
N CYS A 99 -7.23 -3.89 1.81
CA CYS A 99 -6.29 -3.10 1.02
C CYS A 99 -6.84 -1.71 0.73
N PHE A 100 -6.10 -0.68 1.12
CA PHE A 100 -6.38 0.73 0.82
C PHE A 100 -5.30 1.29 -0.10
N CYS A 101 -5.62 2.30 -0.90
CA CYS A 101 -4.60 3.01 -1.65
C CYS A 101 -3.56 3.62 -0.71
N TRP A 102 -2.30 3.55 -1.11
CA TRP A 102 -1.23 4.23 -0.42
C TRP A 102 -1.47 5.75 -0.43
N GLN A 103 -0.92 6.44 0.56
CA GLN A 103 -1.10 7.87 0.74
C GLN A 103 -0.63 8.64 -0.50
N GLY A 104 -1.44 9.59 -0.97
CA GLY A 104 -1.17 10.36 -2.19
C GLY A 104 -1.70 9.71 -3.48
N LEU A 105 -2.07 8.42 -3.44
CA LEU A 105 -2.76 7.75 -4.54
C LEU A 105 -4.29 7.85 -4.39
N TYR A 106 -4.95 7.71 -5.53
CA TYR A 106 -6.38 7.82 -5.69
C TYR A 106 -6.93 6.56 -6.35
N ARG A 107 -7.97 5.96 -5.77
CA ARG A 107 -8.64 4.84 -6.42
C ARG A 107 -9.48 5.33 -7.60
N ASN A 108 -9.20 4.80 -8.78
CA ASN A 108 -9.97 5.09 -9.99
C ASN A 108 -11.22 4.18 -10.10
N ALA A 109 -12.06 4.42 -11.12
CA ALA A 109 -13.27 3.62 -11.35
C ALA A 109 -12.98 2.14 -11.69
N GLN A 110 -11.76 1.82 -12.14
CA GLN A 110 -11.30 0.46 -12.40
C GLN A 110 -10.74 -0.23 -11.14
N GLY A 111 -10.80 0.43 -9.98
CA GLY A 111 -10.30 -0.08 -8.72
C GLY A 111 -8.77 -0.09 -8.59
N LYS A 112 -8.03 0.66 -9.43
CA LYS A 112 -6.57 0.82 -9.35
C LYS A 112 -6.20 2.09 -8.59
N CYS A 113 -5.13 2.03 -7.80
CA CYS A 113 -4.55 3.19 -7.13
C CYS A 113 -3.59 3.90 -8.07
N VAL A 114 -3.94 5.12 -8.44
CA VAL A 114 -3.22 5.92 -9.44
C VAL A 114 -2.89 7.30 -8.87
N PHE A 115 -1.95 8.00 -9.49
CA PHE A 115 -1.65 9.38 -9.10
C PHE A 115 -2.79 10.33 -9.50
N ARG A 116 -2.84 11.49 -8.84
CA ARG A 116 -3.88 12.50 -9.09
C ARG A 116 -4.00 12.88 -10.58
N TRP A 117 -2.87 13.02 -11.28
CA TRP A 117 -2.84 13.38 -12.71
C TRP A 117 -3.31 12.26 -13.65
N GLN A 118 -3.37 11.02 -13.18
CA GLN A 118 -3.87 9.86 -13.94
C GLN A 118 -5.38 9.67 -13.76
N CYS A 119 -6.03 10.44 -12.89
CA CYS A 119 -7.48 10.44 -12.79
C CYS A 119 -8.09 11.17 -14.01
N PRO A 120 -9.21 10.69 -14.56
CA PRO A 120 -9.83 11.29 -15.73
C PRO A 120 -10.19 12.76 -15.49
N GLN A 121 -9.64 13.64 -16.33
CA GLN A 121 -9.83 15.09 -16.26
C GLN A 121 -11.27 15.54 -16.52
N SER A 122 -12.14 14.67 -17.06
CA SER A 122 -13.56 14.99 -17.24
C SER A 122 -14.27 15.36 -15.93
N ARG A 123 -13.74 14.97 -14.76
CA ARG A 123 -14.17 15.48 -13.44
C ARG A 123 -13.38 16.67 -12.92
N MET A 124 -12.22 16.99 -13.49
CA MET A 124 -11.51 18.25 -13.21
C MET A 124 -12.18 19.43 -13.93
N ASN A 125 -12.78 19.19 -15.10
CA ASN A 125 -13.68 20.16 -15.75
C ASN A 125 -14.98 20.41 -14.98
N TRP A 126 -15.34 19.57 -13.99
CA TRP A 126 -16.45 19.86 -13.07
C TRP A 126 -16.11 20.96 -12.05
N TYR A 127 -14.84 21.32 -11.87
CA TYR A 127 -14.44 22.50 -11.09
C TYR A 127 -14.38 23.77 -11.94
N ALA A 128 -14.45 23.64 -13.27
CA ALA A 128 -14.68 24.74 -14.20
C ALA A 128 -16.19 25.02 -14.43
N GLN A 129 -17.07 24.20 -13.83
CA GLN A 129 -18.51 24.42 -13.83
C GLN A 129 -18.94 24.82 -12.41
N PRO A 130 -19.55 26.00 -12.20
CA PRO A 130 -20.12 26.34 -10.91
C PRO A 130 -21.16 25.28 -10.51
N GLN A 131 -20.93 24.58 -9.41
CA GLN A 131 -21.86 23.58 -8.88
C GLN A 131 -23.22 24.27 -8.62
N PRO A 132 -24.34 23.83 -9.22
CA PRO A 132 -25.63 24.38 -8.85
C PRO A 132 -25.90 24.04 -7.38
N ARG A 133 -26.23 25.06 -6.58
CA ARG A 133 -26.71 24.86 -5.21
C ARG A 133 -27.92 23.96 -5.27
N ARG A 134 -27.75 22.69 -4.87
CA ARG A 134 -28.86 21.75 -4.69
C ARG A 134 -29.72 22.32 -3.56
N GLY A 135 -30.75 23.04 -3.94
CA GLY A 135 -31.78 23.52 -3.05
C GLY A 135 -32.43 22.36 -2.31
N SER A 136 -32.75 22.62 -1.06
CA SER A 136 -33.64 21.86 -0.20
C SER A 136 -35.03 21.73 -0.84
N GLU A 137 -35.53 20.50 -0.91
CA GLU A 137 -36.95 20.19 -0.75
C GLU A 137 -37.09 19.38 0.54
#